data_AF-A0A524E3V7-F1
#
_entry.id   AF-A0A524E3V7-F1
#
_cell.length_a   1.000
_cell.length_b   1.000
_cell.length_c   1.000
_cell.angle_alpha   90.00
_cell.angle_beta   90.00
_cell.angle_gamma   90.00
#
_symmetry.space_group_name_H-M   'P 1'
#
loop_
_entity.id
_entity.type
_entity.pdbx_description
1 polymer ?
#
loop_
_entity_poly.entity_id
_entity_poly.type
_entity_poly.pdbx_seq_one_letter_code
_entity_poly.pdbx_strand_id
1 'polypeptide(L)'
;MSFPRVIEQSDQAVRDLAVAGEQLLGYIYPHFPLEIAMAHGFTPSLVRTSQSAMGGYESSLQTFACSLTRNLFSQRASGGLTIFSGITFSGNTCDSLQNVGEVWRKRFPEDKIFRLTYPAAVPGESAVSFLSNELRKFSKELENAFKVPFSEELFKDAVALVSEIREGLQILYSVRAYSPEVLKYSELSRLIEGFLRAPVTSTLENVLELKTSIMEPIDQKDDSGPASRLRNAFLKQDLTEVRPMPASESTRLVVVGGMIETSSLSQLIANVSNFSEDMIVLDLLSYGFKTIFTPSLSFDS
;
A
#
# COMPACT_ATOMS: atom_id res chain seq x y z
N MET A 1 -9.91 -16.67 -7.47
CA MET A 1 -8.81 -16.36 -8.41
C MET A 1 -7.54 -17.00 -7.84
N SER A 2 -6.51 -17.34 -8.64
CA SER A 2 -5.25 -17.88 -8.07
C SER A 2 -4.29 -16.74 -7.69
N PHE A 3 -3.47 -16.93 -6.64
CA PHE A 3 -2.59 -15.87 -6.12
C PHE A 3 -1.51 -15.35 -7.08
N PRO A 4 -0.88 -16.20 -7.93
CA PRO A 4 0.01 -15.70 -8.98
C PRO A 4 -0.70 -14.70 -9.91
N ARG A 5 -1.99 -14.91 -10.19
CA ARG A 5 -2.79 -13.98 -11.02
C ARG A 5 -3.00 -12.62 -10.34
N VAL A 6 -3.09 -12.56 -9.01
CA VAL A 6 -3.22 -11.27 -8.29
C VAL A 6 -1.98 -10.40 -8.51
N ILE A 7 -0.80 -11.02 -8.42
CA ILE A 7 0.48 -10.33 -8.66
C ILE A 7 0.61 -9.92 -10.12
N GLU A 8 0.36 -10.86 -11.04
CA GLU A 8 0.44 -10.61 -12.48
C GLU A 8 -0.52 -9.50 -12.93
N GLN A 9 -1.76 -9.51 -12.45
CA GLN A 9 -2.75 -8.46 -12.77
C GLN A 9 -2.31 -7.10 -12.26
N SER A 10 -1.80 -7.03 -11.03
CA SER A 10 -1.31 -5.80 -10.45
C SER A 10 -0.08 -5.26 -11.19
N ASP A 11 0.86 -6.14 -11.58
CA ASP A 11 2.01 -5.77 -12.42
C ASP A 11 1.57 -5.27 -13.80
N GLN A 12 0.61 -5.94 -14.41
CA GLN A 12 0.08 -5.58 -15.72
C GLN A 12 -0.60 -4.22 -15.67
N ALA A 13 -1.43 -3.95 -14.65
CA ALA A 13 -2.11 -2.67 -14.50
C ALA A 13 -1.12 -1.49 -14.45
N VAL A 14 -0.01 -1.63 -13.72
CA VAL A 14 1.03 -0.58 -13.67
C VAL A 14 1.71 -0.42 -15.03
N ARG A 15 1.98 -1.52 -15.74
CA ARG A 15 2.56 -1.45 -17.09
C ARG A 15 1.62 -0.80 -18.09
N ASP A 16 0.33 -1.10 -18.02
CA ASP A 16 -0.69 -0.54 -18.90
C ASP A 16 -0.80 0.98 -18.70
N LEU A 17 -0.78 1.44 -17.45
CA LEU A 17 -0.73 2.87 -17.13
C LEU A 17 0.53 3.53 -17.71
N ALA A 18 1.71 2.91 -17.53
CA ALA A 18 2.95 3.42 -18.11
C ALA A 18 2.90 3.51 -19.64
N VAL A 19 2.33 2.49 -20.30
CA VAL A 19 2.15 2.46 -21.78
C VAL A 19 1.13 3.49 -22.23
N ALA A 20 0.09 3.76 -21.44
CA ALA A 20 -0.89 4.81 -21.69
C ALA A 20 -0.32 6.24 -21.52
N GLY A 21 0.93 6.37 -21.07
CA GLY A 21 1.62 7.66 -20.91
C GLY A 21 1.47 8.28 -19.51
N GLU A 22 0.88 7.56 -18.56
CA GLU A 22 0.76 8.01 -17.18
C GLU A 22 2.14 8.22 -16.55
N GLN A 23 2.29 9.33 -15.82
CA GLN A 23 3.51 9.64 -15.11
C GLN A 23 3.51 8.90 -13.76
N LEU A 24 4.19 7.75 -13.71
CA LEU A 24 4.26 6.93 -12.51
C LEU A 24 5.35 7.43 -11.55
N LEU A 25 4.99 7.67 -10.29
CA LEU A 25 5.96 7.96 -9.22
C LEU A 25 6.09 6.73 -8.31
N GLY A 26 7.23 6.07 -8.39
CA GLY A 26 7.52 4.88 -7.59
C GLY A 26 7.78 5.23 -6.12
N TYR A 27 7.30 4.41 -5.20
CA TYR A 27 7.65 4.49 -3.78
C TYR A 27 7.92 3.10 -3.18
N ILE A 28 8.77 3.00 -2.16
CA ILE A 28 9.22 1.69 -1.63
C ILE A 28 8.41 1.19 -0.43
N TYR A 29 7.85 2.08 0.39
CA TYR A 29 7.07 1.72 1.57
C TYR A 29 5.71 2.40 1.59
N PRO A 30 4.66 1.71 2.08
CA PRO A 30 3.27 2.14 1.90
C PRO A 30 2.78 3.25 2.83
N HIS A 31 3.67 3.82 3.66
CA HIS A 31 3.39 5.04 4.43
C HIS A 31 3.71 6.32 3.63
N PHE A 32 3.83 6.20 2.30
CA PHE A 32 4.10 7.29 1.37
C PHE A 32 2.88 8.23 1.23
N PRO A 33 3.08 9.56 1.11
CA PRO A 33 2.01 10.54 0.95
C PRO A 33 1.45 10.51 -0.49
N LEU A 34 0.55 9.56 -0.77
CA LEU A 34 -0.07 9.36 -2.08
C LEU A 34 -0.67 10.66 -2.63
N GLU A 35 -1.38 11.38 -1.76
CA GLU A 35 -2.12 12.59 -2.06
C GLU A 35 -1.20 13.71 -2.56
N ILE A 36 0.03 13.81 -2.04
CA ILE A 36 1.02 14.80 -2.49
C ILE A 36 1.53 14.48 -3.90
N ALA A 37 1.78 13.21 -4.22
CA ALA A 37 2.19 12.82 -5.57
C ALA A 37 1.09 13.10 -6.59
N MET A 38 -0.16 12.77 -6.25
CA MET A 38 -1.33 13.00 -7.11
C MET A 38 -1.60 14.50 -7.31
N ALA A 39 -1.35 15.34 -6.31
CA ALA A 39 -1.44 16.80 -6.44
C ALA A 39 -0.46 17.39 -7.48
N HIS A 40 0.60 16.66 -7.82
CA HIS A 40 1.54 16.99 -8.89
C HIS A 40 1.22 16.27 -10.23
N GLY A 41 0.09 15.56 -10.30
CA GLY A 41 -0.33 14.82 -11.50
C GLY A 41 0.37 13.48 -11.70
N PHE A 42 1.00 12.92 -10.67
CA PHE A 42 1.59 11.58 -10.74
C PHE A 42 0.60 10.51 -10.26
N THR A 43 0.68 9.33 -10.86
CA THR A 43 0.08 8.12 -10.27
C THR A 43 1.12 7.46 -9.34
N PRO A 44 0.91 7.46 -8.01
CA PRO A 44 1.85 6.84 -7.09
C PRO A 44 1.73 5.32 -7.16
N SER A 45 2.87 4.63 -7.19
CA SER A 45 2.90 3.18 -7.36
C SER A 45 3.94 2.51 -6.45
N LEU A 46 3.50 1.55 -5.62
CA LEU A 46 4.40 0.77 -4.78
C LEU A 46 5.32 -0.09 -5.67
N VAL A 47 6.62 0.11 -5.52
CA VAL A 47 7.65 -0.67 -6.23
C VAL A 47 7.83 -2.01 -5.54
N ARG A 48 7.61 -3.10 -6.28
CA ARG A 48 7.67 -4.46 -5.75
C ARG A 48 8.95 -5.18 -6.09
N THR A 49 9.25 -6.21 -5.30
CA THR A 49 10.30 -7.17 -5.63
C THR A 49 9.85 -8.10 -6.75
N SER A 50 10.78 -8.49 -7.63
CA SER A 50 10.55 -9.52 -8.64
C SER A 50 11.35 -10.78 -8.30
N GLN A 51 10.71 -11.94 -8.38
CA GLN A 51 11.38 -13.24 -8.19
C GLN A 51 12.41 -13.54 -9.29
N SER A 52 12.28 -12.92 -10.47
CA SER A 52 13.23 -13.10 -11.58
C SER A 52 14.48 -12.23 -11.45
N ALA A 53 14.51 -11.30 -10.50
CA ALA A 53 15.64 -10.39 -10.32
C ALA A 53 16.81 -11.11 -9.64
N MET A 54 17.90 -11.30 -10.38
CA MET A 54 19.12 -11.94 -9.90
C MET A 54 20.34 -11.15 -10.35
N GLY A 55 21.31 -10.98 -9.44
CA GLY A 55 22.61 -10.36 -9.73
C GLY A 55 22.54 -8.86 -10.06
N GLY A 56 23.67 -8.27 -10.43
CA GLY A 56 23.78 -6.87 -10.86
C GLY A 56 23.94 -5.87 -9.71
N TYR A 57 23.64 -6.26 -8.47
CA TYR A 57 23.88 -5.43 -7.29
C TYR A 57 25.30 -5.61 -6.73
N GLU A 58 25.97 -6.72 -6.99
CA GLU A 58 27.21 -7.14 -6.30
C GLU A 58 28.36 -6.13 -6.47
N SER A 59 28.36 -5.38 -7.58
CA SER A 59 29.37 -4.34 -7.84
C SER A 59 29.11 -3.03 -7.11
N SER A 60 27.91 -2.85 -6.53
CA SER A 60 27.41 -1.57 -6.03
C SER A 60 26.94 -1.63 -4.57
N LEU A 61 26.37 -2.75 -4.15
CA LEU A 61 25.84 -2.97 -2.80
C LEU A 61 26.59 -4.10 -2.11
N GLN A 62 26.71 -3.98 -0.80
CA GLN A 62 27.32 -5.01 0.04
C GLN A 62 26.44 -6.27 0.07
N THR A 63 27.07 -7.44 0.21
CA THR A 63 26.37 -8.74 0.26
C THR A 63 25.41 -8.87 1.45
N PHE A 64 25.65 -8.10 2.51
CA PHE A 64 24.79 -8.03 3.70
C PHE A 64 23.63 -7.01 3.57
N ALA A 65 23.54 -6.27 2.47
CA ALA A 65 22.39 -5.40 2.22
C ALA A 65 21.09 -6.22 2.22
N CYS A 66 19.98 -5.63 2.67
CA CYS A 66 18.74 -6.39 2.81
C CYS A 66 18.24 -6.89 1.44
N SER A 67 17.46 -7.97 1.44
CA SER A 67 16.96 -8.61 0.22
C SER A 67 16.15 -7.66 -0.65
N LEU A 68 15.36 -6.77 -0.04
CA LEU A 68 14.57 -5.76 -0.75
C LEU A 68 15.45 -4.84 -1.59
N THR A 69 16.44 -4.17 -0.99
CA THR A 69 17.28 -3.21 -1.72
C THR A 69 18.12 -3.88 -2.79
N ARG A 70 18.63 -5.09 -2.52
CA ARG A 70 19.34 -5.89 -3.52
C ARG A 70 18.42 -6.21 -4.70
N ASN A 71 17.21 -6.69 -4.44
CA ASN A 71 16.26 -7.07 -5.48
C ASN A 71 15.86 -5.88 -6.36
N LEU A 72 15.48 -4.74 -5.77
CA LEU A 72 15.11 -3.54 -6.53
C LEU A 72 16.27 -3.02 -7.38
N PHE A 73 17.48 -3.01 -6.83
CA PHE A 73 18.68 -2.60 -7.56
C PHE A 73 19.01 -3.56 -8.70
N SER A 74 18.89 -4.87 -8.48
CA SER A 74 19.02 -5.91 -9.50
C SER A 74 18.02 -5.72 -10.64
N GLN A 75 16.74 -5.47 -10.33
CA GLN A 75 15.72 -5.21 -11.33
C GLN A 75 16.10 -4.01 -12.21
N ARG A 76 16.59 -2.93 -11.61
CA ARG A 76 17.04 -1.77 -12.38
C ARG A 76 18.27 -2.05 -13.22
N ALA A 77 19.24 -2.78 -12.67
CA ALA A 77 20.49 -3.12 -13.33
C ALA A 77 20.28 -4.03 -14.55
N SER A 78 19.30 -4.94 -14.49
CA SER A 78 18.96 -5.85 -15.58
C SER A 78 17.93 -5.29 -16.57
N GLY A 79 17.39 -4.09 -16.32
CA GLY A 79 16.34 -3.48 -17.14
C GLY A 79 14.95 -4.09 -16.93
N GLY A 80 14.76 -4.89 -15.87
CA GLY A 80 13.47 -5.50 -15.52
C GLY A 80 12.58 -4.62 -14.64
N LEU A 81 13.08 -3.51 -14.11
CA LEU A 81 12.28 -2.57 -13.32
C LEU A 81 11.32 -1.79 -14.22
N THR A 82 10.07 -1.66 -13.79
CA THR A 82 9.08 -0.78 -14.41
C THR A 82 9.63 0.65 -14.57
N ILE A 83 9.26 1.31 -15.67
CA ILE A 83 9.66 2.69 -15.94
C ILE A 83 8.85 3.61 -15.01
N PHE A 84 9.56 4.27 -14.11
CA PHE A 84 9.00 5.32 -13.25
C PHE A 84 9.61 6.67 -13.63
N SER A 85 8.82 7.73 -13.57
CA SER A 85 9.30 9.11 -13.76
C SER A 85 10.29 9.49 -12.66
N GLY A 86 10.10 8.95 -11.45
CA GLY A 86 11.06 8.97 -10.36
C GLY A 86 10.70 7.95 -9.26
N ILE A 87 11.64 7.69 -8.35
CA ILE A 87 11.49 6.73 -7.26
C ILE A 87 11.78 7.42 -5.92
N THR A 88 10.87 7.26 -4.96
CA THR A 88 11.00 7.84 -3.62
C THR A 88 11.38 6.77 -2.60
N PHE A 89 12.50 6.99 -1.91
CA PHE A 89 12.93 6.17 -0.79
C PHE A 89 12.56 6.82 0.54
N SER A 90 12.00 6.03 1.47
CA SER A 90 11.75 6.42 2.85
C SER A 90 13.06 6.38 3.65
N GLY A 91 13.82 7.47 3.55
CA GLY A 91 15.26 7.51 3.78
C GLY A 91 15.72 7.06 5.16
N ASN A 92 14.98 7.35 6.23
CA ASN A 92 15.37 7.01 7.60
C ASN A 92 14.61 5.81 8.18
N THR A 93 13.99 4.98 7.34
CA THR A 93 13.34 3.74 7.80
C THR A 93 14.37 2.71 8.24
N CYS A 94 15.46 2.56 7.46
CA CYS A 94 16.62 1.74 7.82
C CYS A 94 17.84 2.16 6.99
N ASP A 95 19.04 1.81 7.49
CA ASP A 95 20.31 2.18 6.85
C ASP A 95 20.43 1.64 5.41
N SER A 96 19.85 0.46 5.12
CA SER A 96 19.89 -0.10 3.77
C SER A 96 19.16 0.78 2.76
N LEU A 97 18.01 1.36 3.13
CA LEU A 97 17.23 2.24 2.25
C LEU A 97 17.87 3.62 2.11
N GLN A 98 18.46 4.13 3.19
CA GLN A 98 19.22 5.37 3.15
C GLN A 98 20.38 5.25 2.14
N ASN A 99 21.16 4.19 2.26
CA ASN A 99 22.36 3.99 1.46
C ASN A 99 22.05 3.64 0.00
N VAL A 100 21.03 2.80 -0.25
CA VAL A 100 20.71 2.39 -1.63
C VAL A 100 20.30 3.57 -2.50
N GLY A 101 19.60 4.57 -1.97
CA GLY A 101 19.19 5.76 -2.72
C GLY A 101 20.40 6.53 -3.28
N GLU A 102 21.45 6.72 -2.48
CA GLU A 102 22.67 7.41 -2.93
C GLU A 102 23.48 6.58 -3.91
N VAL A 103 23.62 5.26 -3.65
CA VAL A 103 24.28 4.35 -4.60
C VAL A 103 23.53 4.31 -5.93
N TRP A 104 22.20 4.35 -5.89
CA TRP A 104 21.34 4.37 -7.07
C TRP A 104 21.59 5.60 -7.92
N ARG A 105 21.59 6.81 -7.33
CA ARG A 105 21.89 8.06 -8.06
C ARG A 105 23.25 8.01 -8.75
N LYS A 106 24.25 7.40 -8.12
CA LYS A 106 25.58 7.26 -8.72
C LYS A 106 25.60 6.24 -9.87
N ARG A 107 24.89 5.13 -9.72
CA ARG A 107 24.91 4.02 -10.70
C ARG A 107 24.00 4.26 -11.90
N PHE A 108 22.90 4.96 -11.69
CA PHE A 108 21.85 5.25 -12.67
C PHE A 108 21.54 6.77 -12.63
N PRO A 109 22.46 7.63 -13.11
CA PRO A 109 22.31 9.09 -13.00
C PRO A 109 21.12 9.66 -13.79
N GLU A 110 20.54 8.88 -14.70
CA GLU A 110 19.35 9.25 -15.46
C GLU A 110 18.05 9.10 -14.64
N ASP A 111 18.08 8.30 -13.57
CA ASP A 111 16.92 8.07 -12.72
C ASP A 111 16.76 9.22 -11.71
N LYS A 112 15.53 9.72 -11.55
CA LYS A 112 15.21 10.72 -10.53
C LYS A 112 14.89 10.03 -9.22
N ILE A 113 15.78 10.19 -8.23
CA ILE A 113 15.63 9.61 -6.91
C ILE A 113 15.29 10.68 -5.88
N PHE A 114 14.17 10.52 -5.20
CA PHE A 114 13.69 11.38 -4.12
C PHE A 114 13.86 10.69 -2.77
N ARG A 115 13.95 11.51 -1.72
CA ARG A 115 14.06 11.03 -0.35
C ARG A 115 13.01 11.70 0.52
N LEU A 116 12.28 10.89 1.28
CA LEU A 116 11.37 11.39 2.30
C LEU A 116 11.85 10.93 3.67
N THR A 117 12.03 11.88 4.59
CA THR A 117 12.44 11.62 5.98
C THR A 117 11.22 11.71 6.89
N TYR A 118 11.04 10.70 7.74
CA TYR A 118 9.96 10.68 8.72
C TYR A 118 10.46 11.06 10.11
N PRO A 119 9.60 11.56 11.02
CA PRO A 119 10.00 11.80 12.40
C PRO A 119 10.50 10.52 13.09
N ALA A 120 11.66 10.57 13.73
CA ALA A 120 12.17 9.48 14.58
C ALA A 120 11.81 9.68 16.08
N ALA A 121 11.27 10.86 16.42
CA ALA A 121 10.87 11.21 17.78
C ALA A 121 9.46 10.71 18.11
N VAL A 122 9.13 10.75 19.40
CA VAL A 122 7.77 10.45 19.90
C VAL A 122 6.75 11.36 19.19
N PRO A 123 5.56 10.83 18.82
CA PRO A 123 4.49 11.64 18.25
C PRO A 123 4.18 12.88 19.12
N GLY A 124 4.02 14.03 18.47
CA GLY A 124 3.80 15.32 19.11
C GLY A 124 3.96 16.47 18.11
N GLU A 125 3.77 17.70 18.57
CA GLU A 125 3.77 18.90 17.72
C GLU A 125 5.07 19.09 16.93
N SER A 126 6.22 18.77 17.54
CA SER A 126 7.51 18.84 16.86
C SER A 126 7.65 17.80 15.75
N ALA A 127 7.11 16.59 15.94
CA ALA A 127 7.11 15.54 14.93
C ALA A 127 6.19 15.92 13.75
N VAL A 128 5.01 16.48 14.05
CA VAL A 128 4.08 16.99 13.03
C VAL A 128 4.75 18.11 12.23
N SER A 129 5.32 19.11 12.90
CA SER A 129 6.00 20.23 12.27
C SER A 129 7.19 19.79 11.40
N PHE A 130 7.99 18.82 11.87
CA PHE A 130 9.08 18.23 11.08
C PHE A 130 8.55 17.54 9.82
N LEU A 131 7.54 16.67 9.95
CA LEU A 131 6.97 15.95 8.82
C LEU A 131 6.33 16.89 7.81
N SER A 132 5.57 17.90 8.26
CA SER A 132 5.01 18.93 7.37
C SER A 132 6.09 19.64 6.57
N ASN A 133 7.24 19.95 7.18
CA ASN A 133 8.36 20.57 6.48
C ASN A 133 9.02 19.60 5.47
N GLU A 134 9.20 18.32 5.82
CA GLU A 134 9.73 17.31 4.89
C GLU A 134 8.78 17.09 3.69
N LEU A 135 7.45 17.06 3.91
CA LEU A 135 6.46 16.97 2.85
C LEU A 135 6.48 18.19 1.92
N ARG A 136 6.61 19.41 2.46
CA ARG A 136 6.75 20.63 1.66
C ARG A 136 8.02 20.62 0.82
N LYS A 137 9.15 20.17 1.38
CA LYS A 137 10.41 20.01 0.64
C LYS A 137 10.25 18.99 -0.49
N PHE A 138 9.68 17.83 -0.19
CA PHE A 138 9.44 16.78 -1.18
C PHE A 138 8.56 17.28 -2.34
N SER A 139 7.44 17.96 -2.03
CA SER A 139 6.60 18.60 -3.05
C SER A 139 7.40 19.59 -3.91
N LYS A 140 8.24 20.43 -3.29
CA LYS A 140 9.09 21.37 -4.05
C LYS A 140 10.15 20.67 -4.91
N GLU A 141 10.70 19.54 -4.45
CA GLU A 141 11.61 18.72 -5.24
C GLU A 141 10.93 18.14 -6.48
N LEU A 142 9.69 17.63 -6.35
CA LEU A 142 8.89 17.15 -7.48
C LEU A 142 8.63 18.27 -8.49
N GLU A 143 8.17 19.43 -8.02
CA GLU A 143 7.94 20.60 -8.87
C GLU A 143 9.20 21.00 -9.63
N ASN A 144 10.34 21.09 -8.94
CA ASN A 144 11.59 21.49 -9.56
C ASN A 144 12.10 20.47 -10.60
N ALA A 145 11.98 19.18 -10.30
CA ALA A 145 12.49 18.08 -11.11
C ALA A 145 11.65 17.83 -12.37
N PHE A 146 10.34 18.06 -12.31
CA PHE A 146 9.40 17.73 -13.39
C PHE A 146 8.69 18.92 -13.99
N LYS A 147 8.83 20.12 -13.41
CA LYS A 147 8.13 21.35 -13.82
C LYS A 147 6.61 21.23 -13.74
N VAL A 148 6.12 20.47 -12.76
CA VAL A 148 4.70 20.29 -12.46
C VAL A 148 4.37 20.98 -11.12
N PRO A 149 3.65 22.11 -11.11
CA PRO A 149 3.31 22.80 -9.87
C PRO A 149 2.38 21.94 -9.01
N PHE A 150 2.39 22.18 -7.69
CA PHE A 150 1.39 21.60 -6.81
C PHE A 150 0.01 22.19 -7.12
N SER A 151 -1.00 21.35 -7.34
CA SER A 151 -2.39 21.78 -7.54
C SER A 151 -3.23 21.48 -6.29
N GLU A 152 -3.84 22.51 -5.72
CA GLU A 152 -4.75 22.36 -4.57
C GLU A 152 -6.02 21.61 -4.95
N GLU A 153 -6.52 21.79 -6.18
CA GLU A 153 -7.68 21.05 -6.70
C GLU A 153 -7.37 19.55 -6.78
N LEU A 154 -6.27 19.18 -7.44
CA LEU A 154 -5.85 17.78 -7.53
C LEU A 154 -5.55 17.17 -6.16
N PHE A 155 -5.06 17.98 -5.22
CA PHE A 155 -4.86 17.51 -3.84
C PHE A 155 -6.17 17.15 -3.15
N LYS A 156 -7.21 17.99 -3.28
CA LYS A 156 -8.54 17.72 -2.71
C LYS A 156 -9.16 16.48 -3.35
N ASP A 157 -9.06 16.37 -4.67
CA ASP A 157 -9.54 15.19 -5.41
C ASP A 157 -8.81 13.91 -4.98
N ALA A 158 -7.49 13.99 -4.82
CA ALA A 158 -6.68 12.87 -4.36
C ALA A 158 -7.05 12.45 -2.92
N VAL A 159 -7.27 13.41 -2.03
CA VAL A 159 -7.70 13.13 -0.66
C VAL A 159 -9.07 12.46 -0.64
N ALA A 160 -10.03 12.92 -1.45
CA ALA A 160 -11.33 12.29 -1.58
C ALA A 160 -11.21 10.86 -2.11
N LEU A 161 -10.55 10.68 -3.25
CA LEU A 161 -10.37 9.37 -3.89
C LEU A 161 -9.68 8.35 -2.98
N VAL A 162 -8.57 8.74 -2.35
CA VAL A 162 -7.82 7.85 -1.44
C VAL A 162 -8.66 7.53 -0.19
N SER A 163 -9.40 8.49 0.36
CA SER A 163 -10.26 8.26 1.53
C SER A 163 -11.40 7.31 1.18
N GLU A 164 -12.08 7.49 0.05
CA GLU A 164 -13.16 6.60 -0.37
C GLU A 164 -12.68 5.16 -0.61
N ILE A 165 -11.51 4.99 -1.25
CA ILE A 165 -10.91 3.66 -1.41
C ILE A 165 -10.59 3.03 -0.05
N ARG A 166 -9.95 3.78 0.86
CA ARG A 166 -9.63 3.30 2.22
C ARG A 166 -10.90 2.90 2.97
N GLU A 167 -11.96 3.71 2.92
CA GLU A 167 -13.22 3.43 3.59
C GLU A 167 -13.89 2.16 3.08
N GLY A 168 -13.93 1.96 1.76
CA GLY A 168 -14.43 0.72 1.17
C GLY A 168 -13.62 -0.50 1.61
N LEU A 169 -12.29 -0.40 1.57
CA LEU A 169 -11.40 -1.48 2.00
C LEU A 169 -11.47 -1.75 3.51
N GLN A 170 -11.65 -0.74 4.35
CA GLN A 170 -11.84 -0.89 5.81
C GLN A 170 -13.12 -1.68 6.12
N ILE A 171 -14.20 -1.44 5.36
CA ILE A 171 -15.45 -2.20 5.49
C ILE A 171 -15.22 -3.65 5.08
N LEU A 172 -14.62 -3.89 3.91
CA LEU A 172 -14.31 -5.25 3.42
C LEU A 172 -13.42 -6.02 4.41
N TYR A 173 -12.41 -5.37 4.97
CA TYR A 173 -11.57 -5.91 6.04
C TYR A 173 -12.39 -6.33 7.26
N SER A 174 -13.31 -5.48 7.69
CA SER A 174 -14.09 -5.70 8.91
C SER A 174 -15.17 -6.76 8.72
N VAL A 175 -15.80 -6.82 7.53
CA VAL A 175 -16.70 -7.90 7.14
C VAL A 175 -15.95 -9.23 7.16
N ARG A 176 -14.77 -9.30 6.53
CA ARG A 176 -13.97 -10.52 6.51
C ARG A 176 -13.51 -10.95 7.90
N ALA A 177 -13.06 -10.02 8.73
CA ALA A 177 -12.65 -10.34 10.08
C ALA A 177 -13.81 -10.98 10.87
N TYR A 178 -15.02 -10.46 10.71
CA TYR A 178 -16.22 -10.98 11.37
C TYR A 178 -16.70 -12.33 10.79
N SER A 179 -16.81 -12.40 9.47
CA SER A 179 -17.36 -13.49 8.67
C SER A 179 -16.42 -13.81 7.49
N PRO A 180 -15.33 -14.56 7.72
CA PRO A 180 -14.28 -14.78 6.72
C PRO A 180 -14.70 -15.60 5.50
N GLU A 181 -15.83 -16.32 5.59
CA GLU A 181 -16.47 -17.06 4.52
C GLU A 181 -17.07 -16.16 3.42
N VAL A 182 -17.36 -14.89 3.73
CA VAL A 182 -18.07 -13.96 2.83
C VAL A 182 -17.17 -13.39 1.74
N LEU A 183 -15.89 -13.15 2.06
CA LEU A 183 -14.94 -12.53 1.17
C LEU A 183 -13.64 -13.29 1.22
N LYS A 184 -13.17 -13.90 0.12
CA LYS A 184 -11.87 -14.59 0.08
C LYS A 184 -10.69 -13.66 0.37
N TYR A 185 -9.64 -14.18 1.04
CA TYR A 185 -8.44 -13.39 1.33
C TYR A 185 -7.73 -12.95 0.04
N SER A 186 -7.66 -13.82 -0.99
CA SER A 186 -7.10 -13.46 -2.30
C SER A 186 -7.75 -12.21 -2.91
N GLU A 187 -9.06 -12.09 -2.77
CA GLU A 187 -9.84 -11.00 -3.35
C GLU A 187 -9.61 -9.69 -2.61
N LEU A 188 -9.59 -9.74 -1.27
CA LEU A 188 -9.19 -8.59 -0.45
C LEU A 188 -7.75 -8.16 -0.77
N SER A 189 -6.82 -9.11 -0.82
CA SER A 189 -5.43 -8.84 -1.19
C SER A 189 -5.34 -8.18 -2.58
N ARG A 190 -6.10 -8.65 -3.58
CA ARG A 190 -6.12 -8.07 -4.93
C ARG A 190 -6.50 -6.59 -4.92
N LEU A 191 -7.54 -6.22 -4.20
CA LEU A 191 -7.98 -4.82 -4.13
C LEU A 191 -6.96 -3.93 -3.40
N ILE A 192 -6.35 -4.44 -2.32
CA ILE A 192 -5.29 -3.72 -1.60
C ILE A 192 -4.07 -3.51 -2.49
N GLU A 193 -3.64 -4.54 -3.22
CA GLU A 193 -2.52 -4.43 -4.17
C GLU A 193 -2.84 -3.45 -5.30
N GLY A 194 -4.08 -3.42 -5.79
CA GLY A 194 -4.57 -2.40 -6.72
C GLY A 194 -4.44 -1.00 -6.14
N PHE A 195 -4.90 -0.78 -4.92
CA PHE A 195 -4.78 0.50 -4.22
C PHE A 195 -3.33 0.96 -4.01
N LEU A 196 -2.46 0.06 -3.54
CA LEU A 196 -1.05 0.42 -3.31
C LEU A 196 -0.30 0.74 -4.62
N ARG A 197 -0.78 0.29 -5.77
CA ARG A 197 -0.02 0.41 -7.03
C ARG A 197 -0.62 1.34 -8.06
N ALA A 198 -1.92 1.55 -7.98
CA ALA A 198 -2.68 2.43 -8.84
C ALA A 198 -3.93 2.91 -8.08
N PRO A 199 -3.80 3.87 -7.14
CA PRO A 199 -4.97 4.48 -6.48
C PRO A 199 -5.68 5.43 -7.44
N VAL A 200 -6.31 4.87 -8.48
CA VAL A 200 -7.02 5.55 -9.56
C VAL A 200 -8.52 5.24 -9.49
N THR A 201 -9.33 5.94 -10.29
CA THR A 201 -10.79 5.77 -10.30
C THR A 201 -11.24 4.32 -10.51
N SER A 202 -10.62 3.57 -11.42
CA SER A 202 -10.98 2.16 -11.64
C SER A 202 -10.70 1.28 -10.41
N THR A 203 -9.72 1.63 -9.57
CA THR A 203 -9.50 0.94 -8.29
C THR A 203 -10.63 1.22 -7.31
N LEU A 204 -11.12 2.46 -7.25
CA LEU A 204 -12.30 2.80 -6.46
C LEU A 204 -13.54 2.03 -6.95
N GLU A 205 -13.80 2.01 -8.25
CA GLU A 205 -14.92 1.27 -8.85
C GLU A 205 -14.89 -0.21 -8.45
N ASN A 206 -13.74 -0.87 -8.58
CA ASN A 206 -13.57 -2.27 -8.17
C ASN A 206 -13.85 -2.51 -6.67
N VAL A 207 -13.43 -1.57 -5.81
CA VAL A 207 -13.67 -1.65 -4.36
C VAL A 207 -15.16 -1.47 -4.06
N LEU A 208 -15.82 -0.48 -4.67
CA LEU A 208 -17.23 -0.19 -4.48
C LEU A 208 -18.14 -1.29 -5.04
N GLU A 209 -17.80 -1.87 -6.18
CA GLU A 209 -18.52 -3.00 -6.77
C GLU A 209 -18.53 -4.20 -5.79
N LEU A 210 -17.36 -4.58 -5.29
CA LEU A 210 -17.25 -5.71 -4.36
C LEU A 210 -17.91 -5.40 -3.01
N LYS A 211 -17.71 -4.19 -2.48
CA LYS A 211 -18.38 -3.73 -1.26
C LYS A 211 -19.90 -3.85 -1.41
N THR A 212 -20.46 -3.33 -2.50
CA THR A 212 -21.91 -3.36 -2.76
C THR A 212 -22.42 -4.79 -2.84
N SER A 213 -21.76 -5.64 -3.63
CA SER A 213 -22.12 -7.06 -3.77
C SER A 213 -22.12 -7.82 -2.44
N ILE A 214 -21.21 -7.47 -1.52
CA ILE A 214 -21.11 -8.09 -0.19
C ILE A 214 -22.10 -7.48 0.80
N MET A 215 -22.36 -6.17 0.71
CA MET A 215 -23.22 -5.47 1.65
C MET A 215 -24.71 -5.65 1.33
N GLU A 216 -25.13 -5.78 0.07
CA GLU A 216 -26.55 -5.98 -0.30
C GLU A 216 -27.25 -7.11 0.47
N PRO A 217 -26.65 -8.29 0.68
CA PRO A 217 -27.24 -9.34 1.52
C PRO A 217 -27.20 -9.05 3.03
N ILE A 218 -26.32 -8.14 3.48
CA ILE A 218 -26.06 -7.82 4.89
C ILE A 218 -26.92 -6.62 5.36
N ASP A 219 -27.15 -5.64 4.49
CA ASP A 219 -27.84 -4.35 4.75
C ASP A 219 -29.33 -4.47 5.07
N GLN A 220 -29.92 -5.67 4.98
CA GLN A 220 -31.27 -5.91 5.50
C GLN A 220 -31.35 -5.85 7.04
N LYS A 221 -30.21 -5.66 7.75
CA LYS A 221 -30.15 -5.50 9.20
C LYS A 221 -29.12 -4.44 9.64
N ASP A 222 -29.52 -3.17 9.53
CA ASP A 222 -29.04 -2.03 10.33
C ASP A 222 -27.60 -1.51 10.06
N ASP A 223 -27.46 -0.21 9.80
CA ASP A 223 -26.19 0.54 9.59
C ASP A 223 -25.20 0.38 10.77
N SER A 224 -25.70 -0.08 11.92
CA SER A 224 -24.94 -0.38 13.14
C SER A 224 -24.33 -1.79 13.18
N GLY A 225 -24.32 -2.53 12.07
CA GLY A 225 -23.93 -3.94 12.00
C GLY A 225 -22.57 -4.31 12.64
N PRO A 226 -22.34 -5.61 12.95
CA PRO A 226 -21.10 -6.06 13.60
C PRO A 226 -19.80 -5.65 12.89
N ALA A 227 -19.80 -5.65 11.55
CA ALA A 227 -18.66 -5.21 10.76
C ALA A 227 -18.37 -3.70 10.93
N SER A 228 -19.40 -2.85 10.95
CA SER A 228 -19.25 -1.40 11.19
C SER A 228 -18.70 -1.11 12.59
N ARG A 229 -19.16 -1.84 13.62
CA ARG A 229 -18.59 -1.75 14.97
C ARG A 229 -17.13 -2.18 15.02
N LEU A 230 -16.78 -3.27 14.35
CA LEU A 230 -15.41 -3.77 14.29
C LEU A 230 -14.49 -2.79 13.53
N ARG A 231 -14.97 -2.19 12.44
CA ARG A 231 -14.25 -1.13 11.72
C ARG A 231 -13.93 0.03 12.66
N ASN A 232 -14.92 0.52 13.41
CA ASN A 232 -14.73 1.62 14.34
C ASN A 232 -13.76 1.26 15.47
N ALA A 233 -13.82 0.02 15.95
CA ALA A 233 -12.89 -0.51 16.94
C ALA A 233 -11.44 -0.54 16.42
N PHE A 234 -11.23 -0.99 15.17
CA PHE A 234 -9.92 -0.94 14.52
C PHE A 234 -9.40 0.49 14.34
N LEU A 235 -10.23 1.42 13.87
CA LEU A 235 -9.85 2.84 13.70
C LEU A 235 -9.48 3.51 15.03
N LYS A 236 -10.21 3.19 16.10
CA LYS A 236 -9.93 3.69 17.46
C LYS A 236 -8.81 2.94 18.16
N GLN A 237 -8.32 1.84 17.58
CA GLN A 237 -7.38 0.91 18.20
C GLN A 237 -7.88 0.38 19.56
N ASP A 238 -9.20 0.21 19.68
CA ASP A 238 -9.87 -0.21 20.90
C ASP A 238 -10.85 -1.34 20.58
N LEU A 239 -10.48 -2.56 20.97
CA LEU A 239 -11.28 -3.78 20.75
C LEU A 239 -12.11 -4.17 21.98
N THR A 240 -12.13 -3.37 23.04
CA THR A 240 -12.75 -3.75 24.33
C THR A 240 -14.26 -3.99 24.23
N GLU A 241 -14.97 -3.22 23.41
CA GLU A 241 -16.42 -3.34 23.21
C GLU A 241 -16.80 -4.24 22.00
N VAL A 242 -15.82 -4.85 21.34
CA VAL A 242 -16.08 -5.77 20.23
C VAL A 242 -16.65 -7.07 20.78
N ARG A 243 -17.90 -7.36 20.44
CA ARG A 243 -18.54 -8.63 20.80
C ARG A 243 -17.75 -9.82 20.25
N PRO A 244 -17.73 -10.96 20.97
CA PRO A 244 -17.13 -12.18 20.46
C PRO A 244 -17.71 -12.53 19.09
N MET A 245 -16.83 -12.92 18.18
CA MET A 245 -17.25 -13.36 16.86
C MET A 245 -18.05 -14.67 16.95
N PRO A 246 -18.95 -14.93 15.99
CA PRO A 246 -19.69 -16.19 15.94
C PRO A 246 -18.73 -17.39 15.96
N ALA A 247 -19.11 -18.44 16.69
CA ALA A 247 -18.38 -19.71 16.65
C ALA A 247 -18.34 -20.24 15.20
N SER A 248 -17.19 -20.74 14.78
CA SER A 248 -16.96 -21.30 13.45
C SER A 248 -16.30 -22.67 13.60
N GLU A 249 -16.68 -23.62 12.73
CA GLU A 249 -16.01 -24.92 12.66
C GLU A 249 -14.61 -24.83 12.03
N SER A 250 -14.35 -23.76 11.26
CA SER A 250 -13.05 -23.48 10.64
C SER A 250 -12.08 -22.82 11.61
N THR A 251 -10.80 -23.19 11.51
CA THR A 251 -9.72 -22.51 12.25
C THR A 251 -9.60 -21.07 11.76
N ARG A 252 -9.57 -20.11 12.70
CA ARG A 252 -9.35 -18.69 12.41
C ARG A 252 -7.92 -18.29 12.78
N LEU A 253 -7.22 -17.70 11.82
CA LEU A 253 -5.84 -17.27 11.93
C LEU A 253 -5.74 -15.76 11.80
N VAL A 254 -5.04 -15.14 12.73
CA VAL A 254 -4.66 -13.73 12.66
C VAL A 254 -3.16 -13.66 12.42
N VAL A 255 -2.75 -12.98 11.35
CA VAL A 255 -1.34 -12.71 11.09
C VAL A 255 -0.94 -11.43 11.80
N VAL A 256 -0.08 -11.54 12.81
CA VAL A 256 0.45 -10.41 13.56
C VAL A 256 1.95 -10.29 13.30
N GLY A 257 2.35 -9.17 12.73
CA GLY A 257 3.75 -8.79 12.51
C GLY A 257 4.19 -8.88 11.05
N GLY A 258 5.30 -8.20 10.75
CA GLY A 258 5.98 -8.26 9.46
C GLY A 258 5.77 -7.04 8.57
N MET A 259 6.82 -6.67 7.84
CA MET A 259 6.75 -5.73 6.73
C MET A 259 6.42 -6.54 5.45
N ILE A 260 5.21 -7.07 5.40
CA ILE A 260 4.78 -8.09 4.42
C ILE A 260 3.58 -7.56 3.63
N GLU A 261 3.63 -7.75 2.31
CA GLU A 261 2.49 -7.50 1.41
C GLU A 261 1.40 -8.56 1.59
N THR A 262 0.13 -8.16 1.47
CA THR A 262 -1.01 -9.09 1.63
C THR A 262 -0.93 -10.25 0.63
N SER A 263 -0.47 -9.99 -0.60
CA SER A 263 -0.23 -11.02 -1.60
C SER A 263 0.88 -12.01 -1.23
N SER A 264 1.88 -11.61 -0.44
CA SER A 264 2.93 -12.50 0.04
C SER A 264 2.41 -13.48 1.09
N LEU A 265 1.54 -13.02 2.00
CA LEU A 265 0.87 -13.89 2.97
C LEU A 265 0.03 -14.95 2.26
N SER A 266 -0.74 -14.50 1.26
CA SER A 266 -1.49 -15.34 0.35
C SER A 266 -0.64 -16.40 -0.37
N GLN A 267 0.57 -16.07 -0.84
CA GLN A 267 1.46 -17.04 -1.47
C GLN A 267 2.01 -18.07 -0.48
N LEU A 268 2.38 -17.64 0.73
CA LEU A 268 2.93 -18.52 1.75
C LEU A 268 1.95 -19.65 2.12
N ILE A 269 0.65 -19.36 2.12
CA ILE A 269 -0.39 -20.32 2.49
C ILE A 269 -0.86 -21.21 1.35
N ALA A 270 -0.66 -20.80 0.09
CA ALA A 270 -1.24 -21.46 -1.09
C ALA A 270 -0.85 -22.94 -1.24
N ASN A 271 0.32 -23.32 -0.69
CA ASN A 271 0.87 -24.67 -0.78
C ASN A 271 0.77 -25.45 0.55
N VAL A 272 0.11 -24.89 1.57
CA VAL A 272 -0.06 -25.55 2.87
C VAL A 272 -1.26 -26.48 2.80
N SER A 273 -1.03 -27.78 3.03
CA SER A 273 -2.10 -28.78 3.06
C SER A 273 -3.14 -28.45 4.12
N ASN A 274 -4.43 -28.64 3.81
CA ASN A 274 -5.57 -28.31 4.67
C ASN A 274 -5.74 -26.82 5.01
N PHE A 275 -5.04 -25.92 4.31
CA PHE A 275 -5.28 -24.48 4.44
C PHE A 275 -6.39 -24.04 3.49
N SER A 276 -7.33 -23.24 3.99
CA SER A 276 -8.37 -22.62 3.18
C SER A 276 -8.32 -21.10 3.33
N GLU A 277 -8.69 -20.38 2.27
CA GLU A 277 -8.58 -18.92 2.26
C GLU A 277 -9.39 -18.24 3.35
N ASP A 278 -10.50 -18.83 3.82
CA ASP A 278 -11.32 -18.35 4.93
C ASP A 278 -10.62 -18.46 6.31
N MET A 279 -9.46 -19.13 6.40
CA MET A 279 -8.73 -19.21 7.67
C MET A 279 -8.08 -17.88 8.08
N ILE A 280 -7.50 -17.08 7.15
CA ILE A 280 -6.85 -15.79 7.51
C ILE A 280 -7.88 -14.70 7.75
N VAL A 281 -8.38 -14.55 8.97
CA VAL A 281 -9.43 -13.55 9.24
C VAL A 281 -8.89 -12.12 9.24
N LEU A 282 -7.61 -11.92 9.56
CA LEU A 282 -7.00 -10.59 9.70
C LEU A 282 -5.48 -10.64 9.55
N ASP A 283 -4.88 -9.56 9.03
CA ASP A 283 -3.43 -9.37 8.89
C ASP A 283 -2.95 -8.05 9.52
N LEU A 284 -3.16 -7.93 10.83
CA LEU A 284 -3.10 -6.69 11.63
C LEU A 284 -1.86 -5.80 11.43
N LEU A 285 -0.71 -6.34 11.05
CA LEU A 285 0.52 -5.55 10.88
C LEU A 285 1.12 -5.64 9.46
N SER A 286 0.38 -6.18 8.49
CA SER A 286 0.77 -6.18 7.08
C SER A 286 0.80 -4.75 6.51
N TYR A 287 1.37 -4.61 5.32
CA TYR A 287 1.26 -3.37 4.53
C TYR A 287 -0.18 -3.01 4.19
N GLY A 288 -1.07 -4.00 4.06
CA GLY A 288 -2.49 -3.77 3.84
C GLY A 288 -3.11 -3.07 5.04
N PHE A 289 -3.22 -3.76 6.17
CA PHE A 289 -3.96 -3.25 7.32
C PHE A 289 -3.46 -1.88 7.78
N LYS A 290 -2.13 -1.70 7.91
CA LYS A 290 -1.53 -0.43 8.35
C LYS A 290 -1.87 0.74 7.43
N THR A 291 -1.94 0.51 6.12
CA THR A 291 -2.19 1.57 5.15
C THR A 291 -3.68 1.86 5.03
N ILE A 292 -4.51 0.80 5.07
CA ILE A 292 -5.96 0.90 4.92
C ILE A 292 -6.61 1.52 6.16
N PHE A 293 -6.19 1.16 7.37
CA PHE A 293 -6.74 1.74 8.61
C PHE A 293 -6.07 3.08 9.01
N THR A 294 -5.68 3.88 8.01
CA THR A 294 -5.34 5.30 8.21
C THR A 294 -6.64 6.10 8.27
N PRO A 295 -6.87 6.95 9.28
CA PRO A 295 -8.05 7.82 9.33
C PRO A 295 -8.13 8.76 8.11
N SER A 296 -9.35 9.00 7.62
CA SER A 296 -9.60 9.96 6.55
C SER A 296 -9.22 11.38 7.00
N LEU A 297 -8.68 12.17 6.07
CA LEU A 297 -8.41 13.58 6.31
C LEU A 297 -9.72 14.37 6.22
N SER A 298 -10.01 15.20 7.22
CA SER A 298 -11.09 16.18 7.16
C SER A 298 -10.51 17.55 6.88
N PHE A 299 -11.06 18.25 5.90
CA PHE A 299 -10.73 19.66 5.65
C PHE A 299 -11.54 20.63 6.53
N ASP A 300 -12.54 20.10 7.24
CA ASP A 300 -13.34 20.85 8.20
C ASP A 300 -12.64 20.85 9.56
N SER A 301 -11.65 21.74 9.72
CA SER A 301 -11.01 22.05 11.01
C SER A 301 -10.48 23.48 11.04
#